data_AF-A0AAJ5NLW5-F1
#
_entry.id   AF-A0AAJ5NLW5-F1
#
_cell.length_a   1.000
_cell.length_b   1.000
_cell.length_c   1.000
_cell.angle_alpha   90.00
_cell.angle_beta   90.00
_cell.angle_gamma   90.00
#
_symmetry.space_group_name_H-M   'P 1'
#
loop_
_entity.id
_entity.type
_entity.pdbx_description
1 polymer ?
#
loop_
_entity_poly.entity_id
_entity_poly.type
_entity_poly.pdbx_seq_one_letter_code
_entity_poly.pdbx_strand_id
1 'polypeptide(L)'
;MNKRELQTKIDLDIIKLTAKARLSKGIFLFCSIALILMSAFNGILSAYAITKNPNPTAVKLFVAIAFINAIITFVTSLSSFFVFENVYKKATQKIEFYQNKKLELQESEVNLDQIARELVDLKIEN
;
A
#
# COMPACT_ATOMS: atom_id res chain seq x y z
N MET A 1 -14.15 25.44 -19.52
CA MET A 1 -13.31 25.53 -18.31
C MET A 1 -12.25 26.59 -18.56
N ASN A 2 -12.07 27.52 -17.62
CA ASN A 2 -11.01 28.54 -17.74
C ASN A 2 -9.66 27.96 -17.27
N LYS A 3 -8.52 28.47 -17.78
CA LYS A 3 -7.17 27.94 -17.48
C LYS A 3 -6.90 27.83 -15.97
N ARG A 4 -7.37 28.82 -15.20
CA ARG A 4 -7.32 28.82 -13.72
C ARG A 4 -8.12 27.69 -13.08
N GLU A 5 -9.34 27.43 -13.54
CA GLU A 5 -10.20 26.37 -12.98
C GLU A 5 -9.59 24.98 -13.20
N LEU A 6 -8.96 24.76 -14.36
CA LEU A 6 -8.26 23.52 -14.69
C LEU A 6 -7.03 23.32 -13.80
N GLN A 7 -6.24 24.37 -13.57
CA GLN A 7 -5.10 24.33 -12.65
C GLN A 7 -5.54 24.01 -11.22
N THR A 8 -6.59 24.67 -10.72
CA THR A 8 -7.11 24.39 -9.37
C THR A 8 -7.62 22.96 -9.24
N LYS A 9 -8.27 22.42 -10.27
CA LYS A 9 -8.75 21.03 -10.26
C LYS A 9 -7.58 20.04 -10.20
N ILE A 10 -6.53 20.26 -11.00
CA ILE A 10 -5.31 19.44 -10.98
C ILE A 10 -4.62 19.51 -9.61
N ASP A 11 -4.49 20.70 -9.02
CA ASP A 11 -3.87 20.86 -7.71
C ASP A 11 -4.65 20.12 -6.61
N LEU A 12 -5.99 20.20 -6.65
CA LEU A 12 -6.84 19.44 -5.72
C LEU A 12 -6.69 17.93 -5.89
N ASP A 13 -6.63 17.44 -7.13
CA ASP A 13 -6.46 16.01 -7.41
C ASP A 13 -5.07 15.52 -6.97
N ILE A 14 -4.01 16.30 -7.19
CA ILE A 14 -2.66 16.02 -6.68
C ILE A 14 -2.66 15.93 -5.15
N ILE A 15 -3.29 16.90 -4.45
CA ILE A 15 -3.36 16.91 -2.99
C ILE A 15 -4.12 15.66 -2.48
N LYS A 16 -5.27 15.34 -3.07
CA LYS A 16 -6.07 14.16 -2.70
C LYS A 16 -5.30 12.86 -2.93
N LEU A 17 -4.67 12.70 -4.08
CA LEU A 17 -3.87 11.51 -4.41
C LEU A 17 -2.66 11.38 -3.48
N THR A 18 -1.98 12.49 -3.17
CA THR A 18 -0.84 12.51 -2.24
C THR A 18 -1.26 12.12 -0.82
N ALA A 19 -2.41 12.62 -0.36
CA ALA A 19 -2.96 12.26 0.95
C ALA A 19 -3.34 10.77 1.00
N LYS A 20 -4.01 10.24 -0.03
CA LYS A 20 -4.37 8.81 -0.15
C LYS A 20 -3.11 7.94 -0.16
N ALA A 21 -2.07 8.34 -0.88
CA ALA A 21 -0.79 7.63 -0.93
C ALA A 21 -0.07 7.60 0.44
N ARG A 22 -0.03 8.73 1.17
CA ARG A 22 0.52 8.77 2.54
C ARG A 22 -0.26 7.90 3.51
N LEU A 23 -1.60 7.97 3.47
CA LEU A 23 -2.45 7.17 4.34
C LEU A 23 -2.24 5.67 4.07
N SER A 24 -2.21 5.27 2.81
CA SER A 24 -1.94 3.87 2.42
C SER A 24 -0.57 3.40 2.91
N LYS A 25 0.46 4.24 2.82
CA LYS A 25 1.81 3.92 3.36
C LYS A 25 1.78 3.79 4.89
N GLY A 26 1.04 4.65 5.58
CA GLY A 26 0.86 4.58 7.02
C GLY A 26 0.16 3.29 7.47
N ILE A 27 -0.94 2.92 6.81
CA ILE A 27 -1.67 1.68 7.08
C ILE A 27 -0.76 0.47 6.83
N PHE A 28 -0.04 0.46 5.71
CA PHE A 28 0.90 -0.62 5.40
C PHE A 28 1.97 -0.79 6.48
N LEU A 29 2.58 0.31 6.92
CA LEU A 29 3.60 0.29 7.97
C LEU A 29 3.02 -0.23 9.29
N PHE A 30 1.85 0.26 9.68
CA PHE A 30 1.17 -0.18 10.90
C PHE A 30 0.84 -1.67 10.85
N CYS A 31 0.23 -2.17 9.76
CA CYS A 31 -0.07 -3.58 9.59
C CYS A 31 1.20 -4.45 9.61
N SER A 32 2.29 -3.97 9.01
CA SER A 32 3.57 -4.69 9.01
C SER A 32 4.12 -4.84 10.43
N ILE A 33 4.10 -3.76 11.23
CA ILE A 33 4.54 -3.79 12.63
C ILE A 33 3.65 -4.72 13.45
N ALA A 34 2.32 -4.63 13.27
CA ALA A 34 1.37 -5.48 13.98
C ALA A 34 1.58 -6.98 13.67
N LEU A 35 1.84 -7.32 12.40
CA LEU A 35 2.13 -8.71 11.98
C LEU A 35 3.43 -9.23 12.60
N ILE A 36 4.48 -8.40 12.65
CA ILE A 36 5.75 -8.76 13.30
C ILE A 36 5.51 -9.04 14.79
N LEU A 37 4.77 -8.15 15.48
CA LEU A 37 4.44 -8.33 16.90
C LEU A 37 3.63 -9.61 17.14
N MET A 38 2.56 -9.84 16.35
CA MET A 38 1.75 -11.05 16.46
C MET A 38 2.60 -12.32 16.25
N SER A 39 3.48 -12.31 15.25
CA SER A 39 4.38 -13.43 14.98
C SER A 39 5.33 -13.68 16.17
N ALA A 40 5.92 -12.62 16.72
CA ALA A 40 6.79 -12.73 17.90
C ALA A 40 6.06 -13.28 19.12
N PHE A 41 4.84 -12.80 19.42
CA PHE A 41 4.02 -13.32 20.52
C PHE A 41 3.66 -14.80 20.31
N ASN A 42 3.27 -15.18 19.09
CA ASN A 42 2.98 -16.58 18.76
C ASN A 42 4.21 -17.48 18.93
N GLY A 43 5.39 -16.99 18.55
CA GLY A 43 6.66 -17.69 18.76
C GLY A 43 6.95 -17.91 20.26
N ILE A 44 6.81 -16.87 21.09
CA ILE A 44 7.03 -16.95 22.54
C ILE A 44 6.02 -17.91 23.20
N LEU A 45 4.74 -17.83 22.85
CA LEU A 45 3.70 -18.72 23.37
C LEU A 45 3.98 -20.18 23.00
N SER A 46 4.41 -20.42 21.75
CA SER A 46 4.77 -21.77 21.29
C SER A 46 5.99 -22.30 22.04
N ALA A 47 7.04 -21.48 22.22
CA ALA A 47 8.23 -21.87 22.98
C ALA A 47 7.92 -22.14 24.46
N TYR A 48 7.06 -21.33 25.08
CA TYR A 48 6.61 -21.55 26.45
C TYR A 48 5.83 -22.86 26.59
N ALA A 49 4.89 -23.12 25.68
CA ALA A 49 4.12 -24.36 25.65
C ALA A 49 5.02 -25.58 25.46
N ILE A 50 6.05 -25.49 24.62
CA ILE A 50 7.04 -26.56 24.46
C ILE A 50 7.82 -26.80 25.75
N THR A 51 8.29 -25.74 26.40
CA THR A 51 9.18 -25.82 27.57
C THR A 51 8.48 -26.35 28.82
N LYS A 52 7.19 -26.03 28.99
CA LYS A 52 6.43 -26.38 30.19
C LYS A 52 5.60 -27.66 30.06
N ASN A 53 5.51 -28.26 28.88
CA ASN A 53 4.65 -29.41 28.66
C ASN A 53 5.42 -30.72 28.86
N PRO A 54 5.04 -31.56 29.85
CA PRO A 54 5.71 -32.82 30.13
C PRO A 54 5.43 -33.90 29.08
N ASN A 55 4.45 -33.71 28.20
CA ASN A 55 4.09 -34.70 27.18
C ASN A 55 4.90 -34.47 25.87
N PRO A 56 5.83 -35.37 25.51
CA PRO A 56 6.68 -35.20 24.33
C PRO A 56 5.90 -35.26 23.00
N THR A 57 4.75 -35.94 22.96
CA THR A 57 3.89 -35.99 21.77
C THR A 57 3.21 -34.64 21.51
N ALA A 58 2.74 -33.99 22.58
CA ALA A 58 2.16 -32.65 22.48
C ALA A 58 3.20 -31.61 22.05
N VAL A 59 4.43 -31.70 22.58
CA VAL A 59 5.56 -30.84 22.18
C VAL A 59 5.83 -30.93 20.68
N LYS A 60 5.92 -32.14 20.11
CA LYS A 60 6.12 -32.34 18.66
C LYS A 60 5.01 -31.67 17.83
N LEU A 61 3.77 -31.77 18.30
CA LEU A 61 2.62 -31.15 17.64
C LEU A 61 2.69 -29.62 17.67
N PHE A 62 3.05 -29.03 18.82
CA PHE A 62 3.25 -27.57 18.94
C PHE A 62 4.40 -27.05 18.08
N VAL A 63 5.51 -27.81 17.98
CA VAL A 63 6.63 -27.46 17.08
C VAL A 63 6.16 -27.46 15.62
N ALA A 64 5.40 -28.49 15.20
CA ALA A 64 4.88 -28.57 13.84
C ALA A 64 3.93 -27.40 13.51
N ILE A 65 3.03 -27.05 14.44
CA ILE A 65 2.11 -25.92 14.29
C ILE A 65 2.88 -24.59 14.21
N ALA A 66 3.88 -24.40 15.06
CA ALA A 66 4.71 -23.19 15.03
C ALA A 66 5.43 -23.03 13.69
N PHE A 67 5.94 -24.13 13.11
CA PHE A 67 6.60 -24.12 11.82
C PHE A 67 5.63 -23.79 10.67
N ILE A 68 4.44 -24.40 10.66
CA ILE A 68 3.40 -24.11 9.67
C ILE A 68 2.96 -22.63 9.76
N ASN A 69 2.74 -22.13 10.98
CA ASN A 69 2.38 -20.72 11.19
C ASN A 69 3.47 -19.76 10.70
N ALA A 70 4.74 -20.08 10.90
CA ALA A 70 5.85 -19.28 10.39
C ALA A 70 5.82 -19.19 8.85
N ILE A 71 5.58 -20.32 8.17
CA ILE A 71 5.45 -20.36 6.70
C ILE A 71 4.25 -19.52 6.23
N ILE A 72 3.07 -19.70 6.82
CA ILE A 72 1.86 -18.95 6.45
C ILE A 72 2.08 -17.46 6.65
N THR A 73 2.69 -17.06 7.76
CA THR A 73 2.99 -15.65 8.07
C THR A 73 3.96 -15.06 7.05
N PHE A 74 4.99 -15.81 6.66
CA PHE A 74 5.94 -15.40 5.65
C PHE A 74 5.27 -15.18 4.28
N VAL A 75 4.48 -16.15 3.81
CA VAL A 75 3.77 -16.05 2.52
C VAL A 75 2.76 -14.90 2.53
N THR A 76 2.03 -14.72 3.62
CA THR A 76 1.07 -13.63 3.77
C THR A 76 1.75 -12.27 3.75
N SER A 77 2.89 -12.14 4.44
CA SER A 77 3.71 -10.93 4.44
C SER A 77 4.20 -10.59 3.03
N LEU A 78 4.73 -11.58 2.31
CA LEU A 78 5.22 -11.41 0.94
C LEU A 78 4.11 -11.01 -0.04
N SER A 79 2.95 -11.68 0.04
CA SER A 79 1.77 -11.35 -0.77
C SER A 79 1.30 -9.93 -0.50
N SER A 80 1.24 -9.53 0.78
CA SER A 80 0.86 -8.18 1.17
C SER A 80 1.85 -7.16 0.61
N PHE A 81 3.16 -7.41 0.74
CA PHE A 81 4.20 -6.54 0.19
C PHE A 81 4.00 -6.27 -1.31
N PHE A 82 3.79 -7.31 -2.13
CA PHE A 82 3.59 -7.13 -3.57
C PHE A 82 2.30 -6.37 -3.92
N VAL A 83 1.21 -6.60 -3.18
CA VAL A 83 -0.03 -5.85 -3.37
C VAL A 83 0.19 -4.37 -3.07
N PHE A 84 0.84 -4.04 -1.95
CA PHE A 84 1.11 -2.66 -1.58
C PHE A 84 2.14 -1.98 -2.50
N GLU A 85 3.16 -2.71 -2.95
CA GLU A 85 4.12 -2.20 -3.94
C GLU A 85 3.41 -1.83 -5.25
N ASN A 86 2.51 -2.68 -5.73
CA ASN A 86 1.73 -2.40 -6.94
C ASN A 86 0.79 -1.21 -6.78
N VAL A 87 0.10 -1.10 -5.64
CA VAL A 87 -0.76 0.06 -5.34
C VAL A 87 0.08 1.34 -5.28
N TYR A 88 1.24 1.30 -4.62
CA TYR A 88 2.15 2.42 -4.52
C TYR A 88 2.68 2.85 -5.89
N LYS A 89 3.18 1.91 -6.71
CA LYS A 89 3.65 2.20 -8.08
C LYS A 89 2.56 2.86 -8.94
N LYS A 90 1.33 2.31 -8.91
CA LYS A 90 0.18 2.90 -9.63
C LYS A 90 -0.15 4.30 -9.14
N ALA A 91 -0.12 4.54 -7.83
CA ALA A 91 -0.38 5.86 -7.26
C ALA A 91 0.70 6.88 -7.66
N THR A 92 1.97 6.49 -7.62
CA THR A 92 3.10 7.35 -8.02
C THR A 92 3.04 7.69 -9.50
N GLN A 93 2.80 6.72 -10.39
CA GLN A 93 2.62 6.96 -11.83
C GLN A 93 1.48 7.95 -12.12
N LYS A 94 0.37 7.83 -11.39
CA LYS A 94 -0.73 8.80 -11.51
C LYS A 94 -0.29 10.20 -11.07
N ILE A 95 0.39 10.33 -9.93
CA ILE A 95 0.88 11.63 -9.45
C ILE A 95 1.82 12.26 -10.47
N GLU A 96 2.75 11.49 -11.03
CA GLU A 96 3.70 11.94 -12.04
C GLU A 96 2.98 12.40 -13.33
N PHE A 97 1.95 11.68 -13.76
CA PHE A 97 1.10 12.12 -14.88
C PHE A 97 0.45 13.48 -14.62
N TYR A 98 -0.20 13.68 -13.46
CA TYR A 98 -0.82 14.97 -13.14
C TYR A 98 0.21 16.10 -13.01
N GLN A 99 1.42 15.80 -12.50
CA GLN A 99 2.51 16.77 -12.43
C GLN A 99 3.02 17.17 -13.82
N ASN A 100 3.19 16.22 -14.73
CA ASN A 100 3.60 16.49 -16.11
C ASN A 100 2.54 17.33 -16.84
N LYS A 101 1.24 17.01 -16.68
CA LYS A 101 0.15 17.82 -17.25
C LYS A 101 0.07 19.23 -16.67
N LYS A 102 0.43 19.41 -15.40
CA LYS A 102 0.55 20.75 -14.79
C LYS A 102 1.67 21.56 -15.44
N LEU A 103 2.81 20.94 -15.75
CA LEU A 103 3.93 21.58 -16.44
C LEU A 103 3.57 21.93 -17.89
N GLU A 104 2.93 21.02 -18.63
CA GLU A 104 2.41 21.30 -19.98
C GLU A 104 1.45 22.49 -19.98
N LEU A 105 0.59 22.62 -18.96
CA LEU A 105 -0.33 23.76 -18.80
C LEU A 105 0.37 25.12 -18.56
N GLN A 106 1.64 25.11 -18.16
CA GLN A 106 2.42 26.33 -17.95
C GLN A 106 3.10 26.83 -19.24
N GLU A 107 3.15 26.01 -20.30
CA GLU A 107 3.68 26.41 -21.61
C GLU A 107 2.70 27.35 -22.35
N SER A 108 3.23 28.12 -23.30
CA SER A 108 2.54 29.26 -23.93
C SER A 108 1.52 28.85 -25.01
N GLU A 109 1.70 27.69 -25.65
CA GLU A 109 0.78 27.12 -26.64
C GLU A 109 0.20 25.81 -26.12
N VAL A 110 -0.96 25.88 -25.48
CA VAL A 110 -1.58 24.69 -24.87
C VAL A 110 -2.98 24.49 -25.41
N ASN A 111 -3.21 23.30 -25.95
CA ASN A 111 -4.53 22.87 -26.41
C ASN A 111 -5.35 22.38 -25.20
N LEU A 112 -6.04 23.33 -24.55
CA LEU A 112 -6.78 23.10 -23.30
C LEU A 112 -7.82 21.97 -23.40
N ASP A 113 -8.44 21.80 -24.56
CA ASP A 113 -9.45 20.76 -24.78
C ASP A 113 -8.84 19.35 -24.83
N GLN A 114 -7.62 19.22 -25.33
CA GLN A 114 -6.90 17.94 -25.36
C GLN A 114 -6.53 17.51 -23.93
N ILE A 115 -5.97 18.42 -23.13
CA ILE A 115 -5.63 18.14 -21.73
C ILE A 115 -6.90 17.82 -20.91
N ALA A 116 -7.99 18.54 -21.15
CA ALA A 116 -9.26 18.27 -20.48
C ALA A 116 -9.83 16.89 -20.82
N ARG A 117 -9.71 16.42 -22.07
CA ARG A 117 -10.10 15.05 -22.46
C ARG A 117 -9.23 14.01 -21.78
N GLU A 118 -7.91 14.17 -21.82
CA GLU A 118 -6.98 13.22 -21.19
C GLU A 118 -7.19 13.10 -19.68
N LEU A 119 -7.57 14.18 -19.00
CA LEU A 119 -7.95 14.16 -17.58
C LEU A 119 -9.30 13.48 -17.30
N VAL A 120 -10.22 13.50 -18.26
CA VAL A 120 -11.56 12.88 -18.15
C VAL A 120 -11.50 11.39 -18.44
N ASP A 121 -10.69 10.96 -19.42
CA ASP A 121 -10.51 9.55 -19.77
C ASP A 121 -9.78 8.75 -18.68
N LEU A 122 -8.98 9.43 -17.86
CA LEU A 122 -8.37 8.87 -16.64
C LEU A 122 -9.33 8.78 -15.45
N LYS A 123 -10.65 8.98 -15.67
CA LYS A 123 -11.72 9.02 -14.66
C LYS A 123 -11.43 8.06 -13.51
N ILE A 124 -11.27 8.66 -12.35
CA ILE A 124 -10.97 8.00 -11.08
C ILE A 124 -12.11 7.02 -10.80
N GLU A 125 -11.90 5.74 -11.09
CA GLU A 125 -12.63 4.68 -10.39
C GLU A 125 -12.30 4.84 -8.89
N ASN A 126 -13.35 5.12 -8.11
CA ASN A 126 -13.27 5.35 -6.66
C ASN A 126 -12.67 4.16 -5.92
#